data_AF-A0A267FIX1-F1
#
_entry.id   AF-A0A267FIX1-F1
#
_cell.length_a   1.000
_cell.length_b   1.000
_cell.length_c   1.000
_cell.angle_alpha   90.00
_cell.angle_beta   90.00
_cell.angle_gamma   90.00
#
_symmetry.space_group_name_H-M   'P 1'
#
loop_
_entity.id
_entity.type
_entity.pdbx_description
1 polymer ?
#
loop_
_entity_poly.entity_id
_entity_poly.type
_entity_poly.pdbx_seq_one_letter_code
_entity_poly.pdbx_strand_id
1 'polypeptide(L)'
;QDTCVMSELPERVSGARPVSDLPAHLQCSSCSKPLFNARQTPHGCRLCHACVTGLLHEVEKRPCPGHTEACTLRDRHSEEDVGGGVETEVSRATCYPDIATRREVAKLRVRCPNCDAGCSVQLEWARMDQHVQQSCDWHSLRCEQCKELILKKDMQRHTSSECRHRKETCDLCSQLVTHSEMETSHRNLQSDVCCPRFSARCPHCSERSTPMDRRGYVAHLSECPERTVECKYSHLGCGEMVSRSDLERHYRDSMDSHLELMDSKLKQAAVVPSNSAAAVPQSSVGAAAPTATTADGREVADVKRRVGSVFEQFKKLQVNVANWAHSTMELEQLADRFGGVSQLRTLLSGLDERTRNVEQLQQQVQQLQQQVQQLQQRA
;
A
#
# COMPACT_ATOMS: atom_id res chain seq x y z
N GLN A 1 -19.67 -14.03 48.75
CA GLN A 1 -20.91 -13.24 48.70
C GLN A 1 -20.77 -12.33 47.50
N ASP A 2 -21.02 -12.87 46.30
CA ASP A 2 -20.95 -12.10 45.06
C ASP A 2 -22.25 -11.30 44.92
N THR A 3 -22.19 -10.03 45.33
CA THR A 3 -23.22 -9.05 45.03
C THR A 3 -23.23 -8.82 43.53
N CYS A 4 -23.97 -9.68 42.82
CA CYS A 4 -24.33 -9.50 41.43
C CYS A 4 -25.20 -8.24 41.33
N VAL A 5 -24.57 -7.08 41.26
CA VAL A 5 -25.15 -5.89 40.66
C VAL A 5 -25.47 -6.34 39.24
N MET A 6 -26.72 -6.71 38.98
CA MET A 6 -27.13 -7.22 37.67
C MET A 6 -26.90 -6.12 36.64
N SER A 7 -25.74 -6.22 36.00
CA SER A 7 -25.18 -5.30 35.04
C SER A 7 -26.01 -5.33 33.76
N GLU A 8 -25.91 -4.25 32.99
CA GLU A 8 -26.45 -4.20 31.64
C GLU A 8 -25.98 -5.41 30.83
N LEU A 9 -26.91 -6.05 30.11
CA LEU A 9 -26.58 -7.12 29.18
C LEU A 9 -25.62 -6.57 28.11
N PRO A 10 -24.53 -7.27 27.79
CA PRO A 10 -23.55 -6.79 26.82
C PRO A 10 -24.15 -6.57 25.43
N GLU A 11 -23.75 -5.50 24.74
CA GLU A 11 -24.28 -5.17 23.40
C GLU A 11 -24.09 -6.28 22.37
N ARG A 12 -23.07 -7.14 22.53
CA ARG A 12 -22.82 -8.28 21.63
C ARG A 12 -23.99 -9.26 21.55
N VAL A 13 -24.84 -9.31 22.58
CA VAL A 13 -26.03 -10.17 22.61
C VAL A 13 -27.32 -9.42 22.32
N SER A 14 -27.25 -8.14 21.96
CA SER A 14 -28.43 -7.33 21.58
C SER A 14 -29.15 -7.88 20.35
N GLY A 15 -28.43 -8.56 19.45
CA GLY A 15 -28.98 -9.22 18.26
C GLY A 15 -29.69 -10.55 18.53
N ALA A 16 -29.70 -11.04 19.77
CA ALA A 16 -30.42 -12.27 20.12
C ALA A 16 -31.94 -12.04 20.00
N ARG A 17 -32.67 -13.05 19.49
CA ARG A 17 -34.10 -12.92 19.21
C ARG A 17 -34.93 -13.85 20.09
N PRO A 18 -36.03 -13.38 20.72
CA PRO A 18 -36.94 -14.25 21.45
C PRO A 18 -37.41 -15.44 20.61
N VAL A 19 -37.49 -16.62 21.24
CA VAL A 19 -37.98 -17.85 20.58
C VAL A 19 -39.51 -17.85 20.48
N SER A 20 -40.17 -17.29 21.48
CA SER A 20 -41.63 -17.15 21.58
C SER A 20 -42.07 -15.69 21.43
N ASP A 21 -43.38 -15.49 21.29
CA ASP A 21 -43.97 -14.15 21.30
C ASP A 21 -43.60 -13.39 22.58
N LEU A 22 -43.27 -12.12 22.39
CA LEU A 22 -42.81 -11.25 23.46
C LEU A 22 -44.02 -10.65 24.19
N PRO A 23 -44.17 -10.83 25.52
CA PRO A 23 -45.24 -10.21 26.29
C PRO A 23 -45.25 -8.68 26.11
N ALA A 24 -46.45 -8.10 26.03
CA ALA A 24 -46.63 -6.66 25.76
C ALA A 24 -45.89 -5.76 26.78
N HIS A 25 -45.82 -6.17 28.05
CA HIS A 25 -45.11 -5.41 29.09
C HIS A 25 -43.58 -5.44 28.99
N LEU A 26 -43.03 -6.33 28.14
CA LEU A 26 -41.61 -6.45 27.81
C LEU A 26 -41.27 -5.83 26.44
N GLN A 27 -42.25 -5.24 25.76
CA GLN A 27 -42.06 -4.53 24.49
C GLN A 27 -41.75 -3.06 24.75
N CYS A 28 -40.80 -2.52 23.98
CA CYS A 28 -40.45 -1.10 24.03
C CYS A 28 -41.64 -0.25 23.55
N SER A 29 -42.02 0.76 24.34
CA SER A 29 -43.12 1.67 23.96
C SER A 29 -42.85 2.51 22.71
N SER A 30 -41.59 2.56 22.24
CA SER A 30 -41.19 3.28 21.03
C SER A 30 -41.08 2.37 19.81
N CYS A 31 -40.33 1.26 19.89
CA CYS A 31 -40.00 0.42 18.73
C CYS A 31 -40.62 -0.99 18.76
N SER A 32 -41.40 -1.33 19.79
CA SER A 32 -42.04 -2.63 20.02
C SER A 32 -41.10 -3.86 20.10
N LYS A 33 -39.78 -3.64 20.02
CA LYS A 33 -38.74 -4.67 20.23
C LYS A 33 -38.57 -4.98 21.72
N PRO A 34 -37.89 -6.08 22.09
CA PRO A 34 -37.59 -6.37 23.49
C PRO A 34 -36.95 -5.19 24.22
N LEU A 35 -37.34 -4.99 25.49
CA LEU A 35 -36.77 -3.99 26.40
C LEU A 35 -35.32 -4.35 26.83
N PHE A 36 -34.43 -4.52 25.86
CA PHE A 36 -33.00 -4.76 26.09
C PHE A 36 -32.37 -3.59 26.84
N ASN A 37 -31.78 -3.88 28.00
CA ASN A 37 -31.28 -2.88 28.95
C ASN A 37 -32.31 -1.79 29.28
N ALA A 38 -33.56 -2.21 29.53
CA ALA A 38 -34.73 -1.38 29.82
C ALA A 38 -34.42 -0.15 30.68
N ARG A 39 -35.01 0.98 30.29
CA ARG A 39 -35.02 2.24 31.03
C ARG A 39 -36.46 2.75 31.12
N GLN A 40 -36.75 3.41 32.23
CA GLN A 40 -38.06 3.97 32.50
C GLN A 40 -37.96 5.49 32.58
N THR A 41 -38.93 6.17 31.98
CA THR A 41 -39.05 7.63 32.03
C THR A 41 -39.67 8.08 33.36
N PRO A 42 -39.55 9.37 33.74
CA PRO A 42 -40.18 9.89 34.96
C PRO A 42 -41.70 9.68 35.03
N HIS A 43 -42.38 9.68 33.88
CA HIS A 43 -43.83 9.45 33.76
C HIS A 43 -44.17 7.96 33.53
N GLY A 44 -43.20 7.05 33.63
CA GLY A 44 -43.42 5.60 33.67
C GLY A 44 -43.37 4.85 32.34
N CYS A 45 -43.17 5.52 31.19
CA CYS A 45 -43.00 4.86 29.88
C CYS A 45 -41.67 4.03 29.87
N ARG A 46 -41.73 2.79 29.34
CA ARG A 46 -40.57 1.88 29.28
C ARG A 46 -39.96 1.86 27.89
N LEU A 47 -38.66 2.11 27.81
CA LEU A 47 -37.91 2.20 26.56
C LEU A 47 -36.68 1.28 26.60
N CYS A 48 -36.31 0.68 25.47
CA CYS A 48 -35.05 -0.05 25.37
C CYS A 48 -33.88 0.94 25.35
N HIS A 49 -32.69 0.49 25.76
CA HIS A 49 -31.51 1.35 25.83
C HIS A 49 -31.20 2.01 24.47
N ALA A 50 -31.33 1.27 23.37
CA ALA A 50 -31.10 1.79 22.02
C ALA A 50 -32.04 2.96 21.67
N CYS A 51 -33.33 2.88 22.03
CA CYS A 51 -34.27 3.97 21.81
C CYS A 51 -33.94 5.19 22.68
N VAL A 52 -33.58 4.98 23.94
CA VAL A 52 -33.17 6.08 24.83
C VAL A 52 -31.92 6.79 24.31
N THR A 53 -30.90 6.03 23.92
CA THR A 53 -29.62 6.59 23.44
C THR A 53 -29.74 7.20 22.04
N GLY A 54 -30.60 6.66 21.18
CA GLY A 54 -30.75 7.10 19.79
C GLY A 54 -31.81 8.18 19.55
N LEU A 55 -32.84 8.29 20.41
CA LEU A 55 -33.96 9.23 20.21
C LEU A 55 -33.97 10.39 21.21
N LEU A 56 -33.35 10.25 22.37
CA LEU A 56 -33.28 11.31 23.38
C LEU A 56 -31.90 11.96 23.42
N HIS A 57 -31.90 13.27 23.64
CA HIS A 57 -30.69 14.02 23.91
C HIS A 57 -30.25 13.83 25.37
N GLU A 58 -28.96 14.03 25.67
CA GLU A 58 -28.39 13.81 27.01
C GLU A 58 -29.10 14.67 28.07
N VAL A 59 -29.16 15.98 27.83
CA VAL A 59 -29.62 16.98 28.80
C VAL A 59 -30.91 17.67 28.36
N GLU A 60 -30.93 18.19 27.13
CA GLU A 60 -32.13 18.80 26.52
C GLU A 60 -33.34 17.88 26.59
N LYS A 61 -34.44 18.42 27.11
CA LYS A 61 -35.70 17.70 27.17
C LYS A 61 -36.33 17.72 25.78
N ARG A 62 -36.85 16.55 25.39
CA ARG A 62 -37.58 16.34 24.14
C ARG A 62 -38.82 15.52 24.42
N PRO A 63 -39.84 15.58 23.56
CA PRO A 63 -40.99 14.69 23.64
C PRO A 63 -40.60 13.24 23.87
N CYS A 64 -41.33 12.56 24.76
CA CYS A 64 -41.10 11.15 24.99
C CYS A 64 -41.33 10.35 23.69
N PRO A 65 -40.37 9.51 23.25
CA PRO A 65 -40.52 8.72 22.02
C PRO A 65 -41.45 7.51 22.20
N GLY A 66 -42.09 7.36 23.36
CA GLY A 66 -43.03 6.29 23.65
C GLY A 66 -44.45 6.64 23.21
N HIS A 67 -45.24 5.63 22.87
CA HIS A 67 -46.61 5.79 22.39
C HIS A 67 -47.66 5.31 23.40
N THR A 68 -47.41 5.49 24.71
CA THR A 68 -48.41 5.12 25.72
C THR A 68 -49.29 6.32 26.08
N GLU A 69 -50.48 6.04 26.60
CA GLU A 69 -51.41 7.08 27.07
C GLU A 69 -50.72 8.05 28.05
N ALA A 70 -49.88 7.52 28.95
CA ALA A 70 -49.10 8.28 29.92
C ALA A 70 -48.08 9.25 29.29
N CYS A 71 -47.64 9.00 28.05
CA CYS A 71 -46.75 9.89 27.34
C CYS A 71 -47.52 11.11 26.72
N THR A 72 -48.87 11.06 26.67
CA THR A 72 -49.78 12.09 26.10
C THR A 72 -50.70 12.78 27.12
N LEU A 73 -50.58 12.46 28.43
CA LEU A 73 -51.50 12.97 29.45
C LEU A 73 -51.27 14.46 29.75
N ARG A 74 -52.37 15.22 29.67
CA ARG A 74 -52.51 16.64 29.97
C ARG A 74 -52.49 16.89 31.49
N ASP A 75 -51.63 17.78 31.97
CA ASP A 75 -51.83 18.41 33.28
C ASP A 75 -53.13 19.21 33.23
N ARG A 76 -54.13 18.82 34.02
CA ARG A 76 -55.50 19.36 33.98
C ARG A 76 -55.63 20.72 34.69
N HIS A 77 -54.58 21.55 34.68
CA HIS A 77 -54.48 22.80 35.46
C HIS A 77 -54.24 24.06 34.63
N SER A 78 -54.66 24.10 33.36
CA SER A 78 -54.75 25.36 32.61
C SER A 78 -55.94 25.33 31.66
N GLU A 79 -56.94 26.16 31.96
CA GLU A 79 -58.12 26.41 31.13
C GLU A 79 -57.79 27.40 30.01
N GLU A 80 -56.84 27.09 29.12
CA GLU A 80 -56.70 27.85 27.88
C GLU A 80 -56.46 26.89 26.69
N ASP A 81 -57.35 27.03 25.71
CA ASP A 81 -57.66 26.12 24.64
C ASP A 81 -56.86 26.49 23.38
N VAL A 82 -55.83 25.70 23.04
CA VAL A 82 -55.35 25.54 21.66
C VAL A 82 -54.94 24.09 21.47
N GLY A 83 -55.65 23.38 20.58
CA GLY A 83 -55.51 21.95 20.33
C GLY A 83 -54.13 21.50 19.81
N GLY A 84 -53.21 21.25 20.73
CA GLY A 84 -51.99 20.46 20.52
C GLY A 84 -51.68 19.70 21.80
N GLY A 85 -51.59 18.37 21.74
CA GLY A 85 -51.20 17.56 22.90
C GLY A 85 -49.82 17.99 23.38
N VAL A 86 -49.68 18.31 24.67
CA VAL A 86 -48.38 18.62 25.27
C VAL A 86 -47.67 17.28 25.48
N GLU A 87 -46.71 16.98 24.62
CA GLU A 87 -45.90 15.77 24.72
C GLU A 87 -45.03 15.85 25.98
N THR A 88 -45.05 14.81 26.82
CA THR A 88 -44.27 14.84 28.07
C THR A 88 -42.78 14.87 27.74
N GLU A 89 -42.09 15.95 28.10
CA GLU A 89 -40.68 16.11 27.76
C GLU A 89 -39.76 15.35 28.73
N VAL A 90 -38.83 14.60 28.17
CA VAL A 90 -37.84 13.80 28.89
C VAL A 90 -36.47 13.94 28.24
N SER A 91 -35.41 13.68 29.01
CA SER A 91 -34.05 13.60 28.49
C SER A 91 -33.43 12.26 28.89
N ARG A 92 -32.30 11.91 28.28
CA ARG A 92 -31.62 10.65 28.60
C ARG A 92 -31.17 10.61 30.07
N ALA A 93 -30.73 11.74 30.61
CA ALA A 93 -30.31 11.86 32.01
C ALA A 93 -31.47 11.63 33.01
N THR A 94 -32.71 11.92 32.63
CA THR A 94 -33.88 11.69 33.52
C THR A 94 -34.45 10.28 33.42
N CYS A 95 -33.96 9.45 32.49
CA CYS A 95 -34.37 8.06 32.32
C CYS A 95 -33.55 7.12 33.23
N TYR A 96 -34.23 6.43 34.15
CA TYR A 96 -33.58 5.54 35.10
C TYR A 96 -33.59 4.07 34.63
N PRO A 97 -32.58 3.26 35.00
CA PRO A 97 -32.58 1.83 34.73
C PRO A 97 -33.79 1.11 35.34
N ASP A 98 -34.56 0.39 34.54
CA ASP A 98 -35.65 -0.46 35.02
C ASP A 98 -35.11 -1.87 35.35
N ILE A 99 -34.64 -2.04 36.58
CA ILE A 99 -33.99 -3.28 37.04
C ILE A 99 -34.97 -4.45 37.07
N ALA A 100 -36.25 -4.23 37.38
CA ALA A 100 -37.26 -5.27 37.41
C ALA A 100 -37.46 -5.84 36.00
N THR A 101 -37.70 -4.97 35.02
CA THR A 101 -37.88 -5.39 33.63
C THR A 101 -36.62 -6.01 33.05
N ARG A 102 -35.42 -5.49 33.37
CA ARG A 102 -34.14 -6.11 32.97
C ARG A 102 -34.02 -7.56 33.45
N ARG A 103 -34.44 -7.88 34.68
CA ARG A 103 -34.41 -9.24 35.23
C ARG A 103 -35.39 -10.17 34.51
N GLU A 104 -36.55 -9.66 34.09
CA GLU A 104 -37.51 -10.44 33.30
C GLU A 104 -36.99 -10.70 31.89
N VAL A 105 -36.50 -9.67 31.20
CA VAL A 105 -35.90 -9.78 29.85
C VAL A 105 -34.72 -10.76 29.84
N ALA A 106 -33.89 -10.74 30.89
CA ALA A 106 -32.74 -11.63 31.02
C ALA A 106 -33.12 -13.12 31.06
N LYS A 107 -34.33 -13.45 31.52
CA LYS A 107 -34.86 -14.83 31.60
C LYS A 107 -35.53 -15.30 30.31
N LEU A 108 -35.74 -14.41 29.33
CA LEU A 108 -36.32 -14.79 28.05
C LEU A 108 -35.41 -15.79 27.33
N ARG A 109 -36.01 -16.85 26.80
CA ARG A 109 -35.32 -17.77 25.90
C ARG A 109 -35.16 -17.09 24.54
N VAL A 110 -33.90 -16.94 24.12
CA VAL A 110 -33.52 -16.28 22.86
C VAL A 110 -32.66 -17.20 22.00
N ARG A 111 -32.76 -17.04 20.68
CA ARG A 111 -31.87 -17.65 19.68
C ARG A 111 -30.55 -16.88 19.64
N CYS A 112 -29.46 -17.62 19.42
CA CYS A 112 -28.13 -17.04 19.23
C CYS A 112 -28.13 -15.97 18.13
N PRO A 113 -27.44 -14.82 18.31
CA PRO A 113 -27.27 -13.82 17.24
C PRO A 113 -26.66 -14.40 15.97
N ASN A 114 -25.84 -15.45 16.09
CA ASN A 114 -25.21 -16.14 14.97
C ASN A 114 -26.09 -17.26 14.38
N CYS A 115 -27.42 -17.21 14.58
CA CYS A 115 -28.32 -18.22 14.04
C CYS A 115 -28.36 -18.23 12.51
N ASP A 116 -28.27 -17.06 11.88
CA ASP A 116 -28.17 -16.93 10.41
C ASP A 116 -26.88 -17.54 9.86
N ALA A 117 -25.81 -17.59 10.67
CA ALA A 117 -24.57 -18.27 10.32
C ALA A 117 -24.66 -19.79 10.49
N GLY A 118 -25.60 -20.31 11.30
CA GLY A 118 -25.80 -21.74 11.54
C GLY A 118 -25.92 -22.17 13.00
N CYS A 119 -25.86 -21.24 13.97
CA CYS A 119 -25.99 -21.60 15.38
C CYS A 119 -27.45 -21.88 15.78
N SER A 120 -27.75 -23.10 16.21
CA SER A 120 -29.10 -23.52 16.65
C SER A 120 -29.36 -23.35 18.16
N VAL A 121 -28.39 -22.85 18.93
CA VAL A 121 -28.48 -22.76 20.39
C VAL A 121 -29.54 -21.75 20.83
N GLN A 122 -30.35 -22.17 21.80
CA GLN A 122 -31.39 -21.36 22.44
C GLN A 122 -31.26 -21.48 23.95
N LEU A 123 -31.14 -20.33 24.63
CA LEU A 123 -30.91 -20.26 26.07
C LEU A 123 -31.44 -18.94 26.63
N GLU A 124 -31.42 -18.79 27.95
CA GLU A 124 -31.77 -17.53 28.63
C GLU A 124 -30.85 -16.40 28.16
N TRP A 125 -31.39 -15.21 27.89
CA TRP A 125 -30.61 -14.06 27.42
C TRP A 125 -29.42 -13.75 28.32
N ALA A 126 -29.57 -13.93 29.64
CA ALA A 126 -28.50 -13.77 30.63
C ALA A 126 -27.25 -14.63 30.35
N ARG A 127 -27.41 -15.82 29.75
CA ARG A 127 -26.32 -16.77 29.46
C ARG A 127 -25.80 -16.66 28.02
N MET A 128 -26.38 -15.78 27.22
CA MET A 128 -26.03 -15.66 25.80
C MET A 128 -24.62 -15.10 25.60
N ASP A 129 -24.18 -14.19 26.47
CA ASP A 129 -22.85 -13.59 26.35
C ASP A 129 -21.76 -14.64 26.55
N GLN A 130 -21.93 -15.47 27.58
CA GLN A 130 -21.05 -16.61 27.84
C GLN A 130 -21.03 -17.59 26.66
N HIS A 131 -22.19 -17.93 26.09
CA HIS A 131 -22.23 -18.80 24.91
C HIS A 131 -21.46 -18.20 23.72
N VAL A 132 -21.75 -16.94 23.34
CA VAL A 132 -21.12 -16.29 22.20
C VAL A 132 -19.59 -16.24 22.36
N GLN A 133 -19.09 -15.97 23.57
CA GLN A 133 -17.65 -15.89 23.83
C GLN A 133 -16.98 -17.28 23.92
N GLN A 134 -17.59 -18.22 24.64
CA GLN A 134 -16.91 -19.44 25.07
C GLN A 134 -17.24 -20.67 24.22
N SER A 135 -18.48 -20.81 23.73
CA SER A 135 -18.96 -22.06 23.12
C SER A 135 -19.57 -21.93 21.74
N CYS A 136 -19.76 -20.71 21.22
CA CYS A 136 -20.34 -20.52 19.90
C CYS A 136 -19.31 -20.76 18.79
N ASP A 137 -19.40 -21.92 18.15
CA ASP A 137 -18.58 -22.32 17.00
C ASP A 137 -18.76 -21.42 15.77
N TRP A 138 -19.92 -20.77 15.68
CA TRP A 138 -20.31 -19.86 14.62
C TRP A 138 -19.97 -18.40 14.93
N HIS A 139 -19.30 -18.14 16.04
CA HIS A 139 -18.79 -16.81 16.34
C HIS A 139 -17.57 -16.50 15.47
N SER A 140 -17.61 -15.39 14.73
CA SER A 140 -16.48 -14.92 13.93
C SER A 140 -15.43 -14.23 14.80
N LEU A 141 -14.21 -14.74 14.73
CA LEU A 141 -13.03 -14.20 15.40
C LEU A 141 -12.07 -13.62 14.36
N ARG A 142 -11.32 -12.59 14.74
CA ARG A 142 -10.30 -12.00 13.87
C ARG A 142 -9.01 -12.83 13.97
N CYS A 143 -8.51 -13.31 12.84
CA CYS A 143 -7.22 -13.98 12.77
C CYS A 143 -6.09 -13.00 13.17
N GLU A 144 -5.16 -13.43 14.03
CA GLU A 144 -4.08 -12.56 14.48
C GLU A 144 -3.05 -12.26 13.38
N GLN A 145 -2.88 -13.19 12.42
CA GLN A 145 -1.89 -13.08 11.35
C GLN A 145 -2.44 -12.32 10.14
N CYS A 146 -3.55 -12.77 9.54
CA CYS A 146 -4.11 -12.14 8.34
C CYS A 146 -5.19 -11.07 8.61
N LYS A 147 -5.63 -10.92 9.86
CA LYS A 147 -6.72 -9.99 10.26
C LYS A 147 -8.08 -10.26 9.63
N GLU A 148 -8.29 -11.36 8.92
CA GLU A 148 -9.60 -11.75 8.38
C GLU A 148 -10.54 -12.26 9.49
N LEU A 149 -11.85 -12.15 9.27
CA LEU A 149 -12.87 -12.69 10.16
C LEU A 149 -13.14 -14.15 9.80
N ILE A 150 -12.82 -15.06 10.70
CA ILE A 150 -12.94 -16.51 10.51
C ILE A 150 -13.85 -17.08 11.61
N LEU A 151 -14.71 -18.04 11.27
CA LEU A 151 -15.55 -18.73 12.26
C LEU A 151 -14.67 -19.49 13.26
N LYS A 152 -15.05 -19.49 14.53
CA LYS A 152 -14.30 -20.16 15.60
C LYS A 152 -14.01 -21.62 15.28
N LYS A 153 -14.97 -22.37 14.71
CA LYS A 153 -14.77 -23.76 14.27
C LYS A 153 -13.70 -23.94 13.19
N ASP A 154 -13.51 -22.93 12.35
CA ASP A 154 -12.60 -22.98 11.20
C ASP A 154 -11.23 -22.37 11.53
N MET A 155 -11.09 -21.68 12.67
CA MET A 155 -9.87 -20.96 13.05
C MET A 155 -8.62 -21.85 13.13
N GLN A 156 -8.76 -23.07 13.64
CA GLN A 156 -7.65 -24.02 13.73
C GLN A 156 -7.16 -24.43 12.34
N ARG A 157 -8.10 -24.82 11.46
CA ARG A 157 -7.82 -25.19 10.06
C ARG A 157 -7.22 -24.03 9.27
N HIS A 158 -7.78 -22.84 9.46
CA HIS A 158 -7.26 -21.61 8.85
C HIS A 158 -5.81 -21.37 9.27
N THR A 159 -5.52 -21.33 10.57
CA THR A 159 -4.18 -21.03 11.08
C THR A 159 -3.15 -22.09 10.66
N SER A 160 -3.54 -23.36 10.55
CA SER A 160 -2.63 -24.44 10.16
C SER A 160 -2.39 -24.54 8.65
N SER A 161 -3.37 -24.22 7.80
CA SER A 161 -3.32 -24.60 6.38
C SER A 161 -3.77 -23.56 5.36
N GLU A 162 -4.61 -22.60 5.73
CA GLU A 162 -5.21 -21.66 4.76
C GLU A 162 -4.69 -20.23 4.93
N CYS A 163 -4.24 -19.88 6.14
CA CYS A 163 -3.72 -18.56 6.44
C CYS A 163 -2.44 -18.30 5.65
N ARG A 164 -2.51 -17.34 4.72
CA ARG A 164 -1.36 -16.92 3.88
C ARG A 164 -0.21 -16.32 4.69
N HIS A 165 -0.55 -15.73 5.84
CA HIS A 165 0.41 -15.16 6.79
C HIS A 165 0.76 -16.12 7.93
N ARG A 166 0.46 -17.43 7.80
CA ARG A 166 0.95 -18.41 8.77
C ARG A 166 2.48 -18.39 8.78
N LYS A 167 3.06 -18.50 9.97
CA LYS A 167 4.51 -18.57 10.12
C LYS A 167 4.95 -20.02 10.01
N GLU A 168 5.90 -20.29 9.13
CA GLU A 168 6.49 -21.59 8.92
C GLU A 168 8.01 -21.51 8.95
N THR A 169 8.63 -22.57 9.42
CA THR A 169 10.09 -22.65 9.52
C THR A 169 10.64 -23.18 8.21
N CYS A 170 11.61 -22.48 7.62
CA CYS A 170 12.30 -22.96 6.44
C CYS A 170 13.14 -24.20 6.76
N ASP A 171 12.93 -25.31 6.05
CA ASP A 171 13.68 -26.56 6.26
C ASP A 171 15.18 -26.44 5.97
N LEU A 172 15.58 -25.43 5.18
CA LEU A 172 16.97 -25.24 4.75
C LEU A 172 17.78 -24.40 5.72
N CYS A 173 17.25 -23.26 6.16
CA CYS A 173 17.97 -22.32 7.04
C CYS A 173 17.38 -22.20 8.46
N SER A 174 16.30 -22.92 8.75
CA SER A 174 15.58 -22.90 10.02
C SER A 174 15.05 -21.53 10.44
N GLN A 175 14.94 -20.57 9.52
CA GLN A 175 14.35 -19.26 9.79
C GLN A 175 12.83 -19.33 9.76
N LEU A 176 12.17 -18.60 10.65
CA LEU A 176 10.73 -18.45 10.69
C LEU A 176 10.30 -17.37 9.69
N VAL A 177 9.52 -17.76 8.68
CA VAL A 177 9.09 -16.91 7.56
C VAL A 177 7.59 -17.07 7.37
N THR A 178 6.89 -16.07 6.81
CA THR A 178 5.47 -16.27 6.48
C THR A 178 5.32 -17.15 5.24
N HIS A 179 4.26 -17.96 5.15
CA HIS A 179 4.04 -18.83 4.00
C HIS A 179 4.00 -18.07 2.66
N SER A 180 3.41 -16.86 2.62
CA SER A 180 3.47 -16.01 1.42
C SER A 180 4.89 -15.60 1.03
N GLU A 181 5.73 -15.27 2.02
CA GLU A 181 7.12 -14.88 1.79
C GLU A 181 7.99 -16.10 1.43
N MET A 182 7.66 -17.28 1.95
CA MET A 182 8.40 -18.52 1.67
C MET A 182 8.53 -18.73 0.16
N GLU A 183 7.43 -18.62 -0.58
CA GLU A 183 7.40 -18.83 -2.02
C GLU A 183 7.84 -17.60 -2.81
N THR A 184 7.45 -16.39 -2.39
CA THR A 184 7.67 -15.17 -3.19
C THR A 184 9.07 -14.60 -3.07
N SER A 185 9.67 -14.64 -1.87
CA SER A 185 10.92 -13.94 -1.57
C SER A 185 12.00 -14.85 -0.97
N HIS A 186 11.64 -15.86 -0.18
CA HIS A 186 12.61 -16.72 0.50
C HIS A 186 13.15 -17.85 -0.39
N ARG A 187 12.31 -18.42 -1.27
CA ARG A 187 12.69 -19.39 -2.32
C ARG A 187 12.94 -18.73 -3.67
N ASN A 188 13.19 -17.43 -3.69
CA ASN A 188 13.50 -16.68 -4.89
C ASN A 188 14.95 -16.20 -4.87
N LEU A 189 15.79 -16.77 -5.73
CA LEU A 189 17.22 -16.43 -5.79
C LEU A 189 17.50 -14.98 -6.21
N GLN A 190 16.55 -14.26 -6.81
CA GLN A 190 16.69 -12.85 -7.15
C GLN A 190 16.39 -11.92 -5.97
N SER A 191 15.67 -12.41 -4.94
CA SER A 191 15.22 -11.61 -3.81
C SER A 191 16.34 -11.36 -2.80
N ASP A 192 16.36 -10.16 -2.22
CA ASP A 192 17.28 -9.77 -1.16
C ASP A 192 17.15 -10.58 0.13
N VAL A 193 15.99 -11.19 0.33
CA VAL A 193 15.64 -11.95 1.55
C VAL A 193 15.60 -13.46 1.27
N CYS A 194 16.20 -13.89 0.15
CA CYS A 194 16.35 -15.29 -0.18
C CYS A 194 17.04 -16.07 0.94
N CYS A 195 16.58 -17.28 1.17
CA CYS A 195 17.23 -18.25 2.04
C CYS A 195 18.72 -18.42 1.65
N PRO A 196 19.66 -18.32 2.60
CA PRO A 196 21.09 -18.49 2.32
C PRO A 196 21.46 -19.90 1.82
N ARG A 197 20.61 -20.89 2.10
CA ARG A 197 20.84 -22.31 1.75
C ARG A 197 19.97 -22.79 0.60
N PHE A 198 19.12 -21.92 0.05
CA PHE A 198 18.34 -22.24 -1.12
C PHE A 198 19.22 -22.16 -2.37
N SER A 199 19.13 -23.18 -3.20
CA SER A 199 19.82 -23.24 -4.49
C SER A 199 18.86 -23.78 -5.55
N ALA A 200 18.97 -23.22 -6.76
CA ALA A 200 18.16 -23.62 -7.89
C ALA A 200 18.95 -23.44 -9.19
N ARG A 201 18.48 -24.10 -10.26
CA ARG A 201 19.06 -23.97 -11.60
C ARG A 201 18.50 -22.73 -12.29
N CYS A 202 19.21 -22.24 -13.29
CA CYS A 202 18.73 -21.14 -14.12
C CYS A 202 17.53 -21.61 -14.96
N PRO A 203 16.39 -20.89 -14.96
CA PRO A 203 15.23 -21.25 -15.79
C PRO A 203 15.54 -21.23 -17.29
N HIS A 204 16.42 -20.34 -17.75
CA HIS A 204 16.81 -20.21 -19.15
C HIS A 204 17.86 -21.23 -19.57
N CYS A 205 18.84 -21.46 -18.69
CA CYS A 205 19.99 -22.32 -18.97
C CYS A 205 19.73 -23.80 -18.51
N SER A 206 18.62 -24.08 -17.80
CA SER A 206 18.09 -25.37 -17.31
C SER A 206 19.14 -26.48 -17.11
N GLU A 207 19.20 -27.49 -17.99
CA GLU A 207 20.10 -28.66 -17.87
C GLU A 207 21.59 -28.31 -17.97
N ARG A 208 21.93 -27.21 -18.65
CA ARG A 208 23.32 -26.73 -18.80
C ARG A 208 23.84 -26.01 -17.56
N SER A 209 22.95 -25.59 -16.65
CA SER A 209 23.33 -24.87 -15.43
C SER A 209 23.35 -25.78 -14.20
N THR A 210 24.40 -25.69 -13.38
CA THR A 210 24.42 -26.31 -12.05
C THR A 210 23.50 -25.55 -11.09
N PRO A 211 22.98 -26.20 -10.03
CA PRO A 211 22.28 -25.49 -8.96
C PRO A 211 23.22 -24.44 -8.35
N MET A 212 22.76 -23.19 -8.30
CA MET A 212 23.53 -22.07 -7.77
C MET A 212 22.86 -21.52 -6.53
N ASP A 213 23.66 -21.04 -5.59
CA ASP A 213 23.19 -20.21 -4.50
C ASP A 213 22.79 -18.82 -5.04
N ARG A 214 22.24 -17.96 -4.19
CA ARG A 214 21.78 -16.64 -4.61
C ARG A 214 22.89 -15.82 -5.28
N ARG A 215 24.10 -15.79 -4.72
CA ARG A 215 25.21 -14.99 -5.26
C ARG A 215 25.61 -15.48 -6.65
N GLY A 216 25.77 -16.79 -6.80
CA GLY A 216 26.08 -17.42 -8.09
C GLY A 216 24.96 -17.21 -9.11
N TYR A 217 23.70 -17.29 -8.69
CA TYR A 217 22.55 -17.11 -9.57
C TYR A 217 22.41 -15.68 -10.10
N VAL A 218 22.58 -14.67 -9.24
CA VAL A 218 22.53 -13.26 -9.66
C VAL A 218 23.67 -12.94 -10.63
N ALA A 219 24.89 -13.40 -10.34
CA ALA A 219 26.04 -13.25 -11.23
C ALA A 219 25.84 -13.99 -12.56
N HIS A 220 25.26 -15.19 -12.53
CA HIS A 220 24.93 -15.92 -13.73
C HIS A 220 23.85 -15.21 -14.55
N LEU A 221 22.81 -14.64 -13.94
CA LEU A 221 21.75 -13.96 -14.70
C LEU A 221 22.21 -12.70 -15.44
N SER A 222 23.24 -12.01 -14.96
CA SER A 222 23.87 -10.92 -15.71
C SER A 222 24.55 -11.40 -16.98
N GLU A 223 24.96 -12.66 -17.06
CA GLU A 223 25.78 -13.21 -18.15
C GLU A 223 25.15 -14.44 -18.86
N CYS A 224 23.98 -14.96 -18.43
CA CYS A 224 23.42 -16.20 -18.99
C CYS A 224 23.16 -15.99 -20.50
N PRO A 225 23.75 -16.84 -21.35
CA PRO A 225 23.67 -16.70 -22.81
C PRO A 225 22.26 -16.94 -23.34
N GLU A 226 21.50 -17.83 -22.69
CA GLU A 226 20.12 -18.19 -23.08
C GLU A 226 19.07 -17.21 -22.58
N ARG A 227 19.46 -16.24 -21.74
CA ARG A 227 18.51 -15.24 -21.21
C ARG A 227 18.11 -14.29 -22.33
N THR A 228 16.80 -14.13 -22.54
CA THR A 228 16.24 -13.12 -23.45
C THR A 228 16.41 -11.73 -22.85
N VAL A 229 16.99 -10.82 -23.62
CA VAL A 229 17.20 -9.42 -23.25
C VAL A 229 16.61 -8.52 -24.32
N GLU A 230 16.15 -7.34 -23.89
CA GLU A 230 15.70 -6.31 -24.82
C GLU A 230 16.87 -5.77 -25.65
N CYS A 231 16.61 -5.48 -26.92
CA CYS A 231 17.56 -4.76 -27.75
C CYS A 231 17.88 -3.39 -27.13
N LYS A 232 19.16 -2.97 -27.17
CA LYS A 232 19.57 -1.65 -26.67
C LYS A 232 18.84 -0.48 -27.34
N TYR A 233 18.28 -0.69 -28.54
CA TYR A 233 17.47 0.29 -29.27
C TYR A 233 15.96 0.18 -28.97
N SER A 234 15.54 -0.55 -27.93
CA SER A 234 14.13 -0.68 -27.55
C SER A 234 13.47 0.66 -27.25
N HIS A 235 14.20 1.55 -26.57
CA HIS A 235 13.77 2.93 -26.31
C HIS A 235 13.51 3.76 -27.59
N LEU A 236 14.08 3.37 -28.73
CA LEU A 236 13.83 4.02 -30.03
C LEU A 236 12.66 3.38 -30.79
N GLY A 237 12.23 2.19 -30.40
CA GLY A 237 11.11 1.46 -31.01
C GLY A 237 11.41 0.02 -31.43
N CYS A 238 12.61 -0.52 -31.17
CA CYS A 238 12.92 -1.92 -31.47
C CYS A 238 12.30 -2.86 -30.42
N GLY A 239 11.20 -3.52 -30.76
CA GLY A 239 10.48 -4.42 -29.83
C GLY A 239 11.02 -5.84 -29.74
N GLU A 240 12.18 -6.14 -30.33
CA GLU A 240 12.70 -7.52 -30.35
C GLU A 240 13.29 -7.93 -28.99
N MET A 241 12.84 -9.09 -28.51
CA MET A 241 13.39 -9.82 -27.35
C MET A 241 14.28 -10.94 -27.88
N VAL A 242 15.59 -10.82 -27.71
CA VAL A 242 16.56 -11.75 -28.31
C VAL A 242 17.36 -12.43 -27.21
N SER A 243 17.71 -13.71 -27.37
CA SER A 243 18.65 -14.35 -26.44
C SER A 243 19.98 -13.61 -26.44
N ARG A 244 20.65 -13.53 -25.29
CA ARG A 244 21.91 -12.80 -25.18
C ARG A 244 22.99 -13.37 -26.12
N SER A 245 22.99 -14.67 -26.39
CA SER A 245 23.87 -15.32 -27.38
C SER A 245 23.67 -14.79 -28.80
N ASP A 246 22.42 -14.44 -29.15
CA ASP A 246 22.03 -14.08 -30.51
C ASP A 246 21.98 -12.56 -30.72
N LEU A 247 22.23 -11.80 -29.66
CA LEU A 247 22.14 -10.33 -29.67
C LEU A 247 23.14 -9.69 -30.64
N GLU A 248 24.36 -10.24 -30.74
CA GLU A 248 25.35 -9.78 -31.72
C GLU A 248 24.90 -10.02 -33.15
N ARG A 249 24.23 -11.15 -33.41
CA ARG A 249 23.65 -11.44 -34.72
C ARG A 249 22.52 -10.47 -35.03
N HIS A 250 21.59 -10.26 -34.10
CA HIS A 250 20.53 -9.27 -34.25
C HIS A 250 21.08 -7.86 -34.54
N TYR A 251 22.14 -7.42 -33.84
CA TYR A 251 22.73 -6.11 -34.13
C TYR A 251 23.33 -5.97 -35.53
N ARG A 252 23.86 -7.05 -36.10
CA ARG A 252 24.35 -7.05 -37.49
C ARG A 252 23.20 -7.06 -38.48
N ASP A 253 22.20 -7.90 -38.25
CA ASP A 253 21.11 -8.13 -39.20
C ASP A 253 20.11 -6.97 -39.22
N SER A 254 19.89 -6.33 -38.06
CA SER A 254 18.94 -5.22 -37.89
C SER A 254 19.62 -3.84 -37.88
N MET A 255 20.88 -3.73 -38.33
CA MET A 255 21.64 -2.48 -38.30
C MET A 255 20.94 -1.33 -39.03
N ASP A 256 20.47 -1.57 -40.25
CA ASP A 256 19.80 -0.54 -41.07
C ASP A 256 18.50 -0.07 -40.40
N SER A 257 17.71 -1.00 -39.86
CA SER A 257 16.49 -0.67 -39.11
C SER A 257 16.77 0.17 -37.86
N HIS A 258 17.83 -0.16 -37.11
CA HIS A 258 18.25 0.63 -35.95
C HIS A 258 18.68 2.05 -36.34
N LEU A 259 19.38 2.22 -37.46
CA LEU A 259 19.77 3.53 -37.98
C LEU A 259 18.56 4.36 -38.41
N GLU A 260 17.56 3.75 -39.04
CA GLU A 260 16.30 4.42 -39.40
C GLU A 260 15.51 4.86 -38.16
N LEU A 261 15.45 4.03 -37.12
CA LEU A 261 14.81 4.39 -35.85
C LEU A 261 15.52 5.58 -35.19
N MET A 262 16.86 5.60 -35.20
CA MET A 262 17.65 6.73 -34.72
C MET A 262 17.38 8.01 -35.51
N ASP A 263 17.38 7.94 -36.85
CA ASP A 263 17.09 9.09 -37.72
C ASP A 263 15.68 9.63 -37.54
N SER A 264 14.68 8.74 -37.42
CA SER A 264 13.29 9.12 -37.17
C SER A 264 13.15 9.88 -35.84
N LYS A 265 13.82 9.43 -34.78
CA LYS A 265 13.82 10.13 -33.48
C LYS A 265 14.57 11.47 -33.53
N LEU A 266 15.67 11.56 -34.26
CA LEU A 266 16.40 12.82 -34.48
C LEU A 266 15.55 13.85 -35.26
N LYS A 267 14.83 13.41 -36.30
CA LYS A 267 13.89 14.26 -37.05
C LYS A 267 12.74 14.73 -36.17
N GLN A 268 12.19 13.87 -35.32
CA GLN A 268 11.13 14.25 -34.37
C GLN A 268 11.64 15.26 -33.32
N ALA A 269 12.87 15.11 -32.83
CA ALA A 269 13.47 16.04 -31.88
C ALA A 269 13.81 17.41 -32.53
N ALA A 270 14.19 17.42 -33.81
CA ALA A 270 14.44 18.64 -34.58
C ALA A 270 13.16 19.41 -34.94
N VAL A 271 11.99 18.79 -34.79
CA VAL A 271 10.67 19.39 -35.11
C VAL A 271 9.97 19.98 -33.86
N VAL A 272 10.63 20.01 -32.70
CA VAL A 272 10.12 20.78 -31.55
C VAL A 272 10.14 22.28 -31.91
N PRO A 273 8.98 22.97 -32.00
CA PRO A 273 8.97 24.39 -32.27
C PRO A 273 9.36 25.13 -30.99
N SER A 274 10.51 25.79 -31.02
CA SER A 274 10.78 26.91 -30.14
C SER A 274 9.71 27.97 -30.41
N ASN A 275 8.81 28.18 -29.45
CA ASN A 275 7.87 29.29 -29.48
C ASN A 275 8.64 30.62 -29.50
N SER A 276 8.84 31.15 -30.71
CA SER A 276 9.17 32.54 -30.98
C SER A 276 8.34 32.97 -32.17
N ALA A 277 7.15 33.49 -31.87
CA ALA A 277 6.27 34.11 -32.84
C ALA A 277 6.91 35.41 -33.37
N ALA A 278 7.14 35.47 -34.68
CA ALA A 278 7.18 36.72 -35.42
C ALA A 278 6.72 36.46 -36.88
N ALA A 279 5.61 37.13 -37.20
CA ALA A 279 4.84 37.13 -38.43
C ALA A 279 5.69 37.54 -39.67
N VAL A 280 5.61 36.82 -40.81
CA VAL A 280 4.79 37.09 -42.05
C VAL A 280 5.37 38.25 -42.91
N PRO A 281 5.22 38.36 -44.26
CA PRO A 281 4.54 37.52 -45.27
C PRO A 281 5.35 37.13 -46.52
N GLN A 282 4.75 36.24 -47.31
CA GLN A 282 5.02 35.94 -48.72
C GLN A 282 4.67 37.11 -49.65
N SER A 283 5.36 37.22 -50.80
CA SER A 283 4.73 37.64 -52.06
C SER A 283 5.50 37.12 -53.28
N SER A 284 4.70 36.69 -54.27
CA SER A 284 4.97 36.44 -55.69
C SER A 284 5.87 37.51 -56.34
N VAL A 285 6.58 37.30 -57.46
CA VAL A 285 6.11 36.92 -58.82
C VAL A 285 7.34 36.63 -59.71
N GLY A 286 7.14 35.91 -60.83
CA GLY A 286 7.80 36.25 -62.10
C GLY A 286 8.83 35.25 -62.64
N ALA A 287 8.46 34.57 -63.72
CA ALA A 287 9.32 33.77 -64.58
C ALA A 287 10.19 34.64 -65.52
N ALA A 288 11.44 34.25 -65.72
CA ALA A 288 12.19 34.43 -66.97
C ALA A 288 13.34 33.42 -67.03
N ALA A 289 13.49 32.77 -68.19
CA ALA A 289 14.50 31.76 -68.49
C ALA A 289 15.84 32.39 -68.97
N PRO A 290 16.80 31.61 -69.49
CA PRO A 290 18.02 31.20 -68.82
C PRO A 290 19.27 31.90 -69.36
N THR A 291 20.30 32.06 -68.53
CA THR A 291 21.66 32.31 -69.01
C THR A 291 22.62 31.32 -68.38
N ALA A 292 23.24 30.53 -69.27
CA ALA A 292 24.28 29.60 -68.94
C ALA A 292 25.51 30.37 -68.43
N THR A 293 25.89 30.10 -67.18
CA THR A 293 27.23 30.39 -66.69
C THR A 293 27.87 29.06 -66.35
N THR A 294 28.94 28.75 -67.07
CA THR A 294 29.79 27.58 -66.89
C THR A 294 30.31 27.52 -65.46
N ALA A 295 29.80 26.57 -64.66
CA ALA A 295 30.36 26.24 -63.36
C ALA A 295 31.67 25.49 -63.57
N ASP A 296 32.78 26.12 -63.18
CA ASP A 296 34.12 25.55 -63.20
C ASP A 296 34.16 24.29 -62.31
N GLY A 297 34.51 23.15 -62.90
CA GLY A 297 34.51 21.85 -62.22
C GLY A 297 35.45 21.76 -61.00
N ARG A 298 36.33 22.75 -60.83
CA ARG A 298 37.18 22.90 -59.64
C ARG A 298 36.40 23.34 -58.39
N GLU A 299 35.39 24.19 -58.50
CA GLU A 299 34.63 24.67 -57.34
C GLU A 299 33.69 23.60 -56.77
N VAL A 300 33.04 22.81 -57.64
CA VAL A 300 32.17 21.70 -57.23
C VAL A 300 32.99 20.58 -56.55
N ALA A 301 34.20 20.32 -57.04
CA ALA A 301 35.12 19.37 -56.41
C ALA A 301 35.60 19.84 -55.03
N ASP A 302 35.80 21.15 -54.85
CA ASP A 302 36.24 21.74 -53.58
C ASP A 302 35.12 21.76 -52.53
N VAL A 303 33.89 22.08 -52.95
CA VAL A 303 32.68 21.96 -52.11
C VAL A 303 32.43 20.51 -51.72
N LYS A 304 32.56 19.55 -52.65
CA LYS A 304 32.41 18.11 -52.35
C LYS A 304 33.47 17.62 -51.36
N ARG A 305 34.70 18.12 -51.45
CA ARG A 305 35.78 17.79 -50.49
C ARG A 305 35.52 18.40 -49.11
N ARG A 306 35.01 19.63 -49.06
CA ARG A 306 34.61 20.30 -47.80
C ARG A 306 33.42 19.61 -47.14
N VAL A 307 32.39 19.22 -47.90
CA VAL A 307 31.24 18.45 -47.41
C VAL A 307 31.67 17.08 -46.91
N GLY A 308 32.57 16.39 -47.62
CA GLY A 308 33.15 15.12 -47.17
C GLY A 308 33.94 15.28 -45.87
N SER A 309 34.72 16.35 -45.73
CA SER A 309 35.46 16.66 -44.49
C SER A 309 34.52 16.95 -43.31
N VAL A 310 33.45 17.72 -43.53
CA VAL A 310 32.42 18.00 -42.51
C VAL A 310 31.66 16.73 -42.12
N PHE A 311 31.35 15.86 -43.09
CA PHE A 311 30.71 14.57 -42.83
C PHE A 311 31.61 13.62 -42.02
N GLU A 312 32.91 13.60 -42.29
CA GLU A 312 33.87 12.80 -41.53
C GLU A 312 34.08 13.35 -40.10
N GLN A 313 34.09 14.68 -39.96
CA GLN A 313 34.07 15.33 -38.65
C GLN A 313 32.79 15.02 -37.88
N PHE A 314 31.64 15.00 -38.56
CA PHE A 314 30.35 14.63 -37.97
C PHE A 314 30.32 13.16 -37.54
N LYS A 315 30.85 12.22 -38.33
CA LYS A 315 31.01 10.81 -37.93
C LYS A 315 31.90 10.66 -36.70
N LYS A 316 33.04 11.36 -36.65
CA LYS A 316 33.92 11.36 -35.46
C LYS A 316 33.22 11.95 -34.24
N LEU A 317 32.46 13.04 -34.43
CA LEU A 317 31.64 13.60 -33.38
C LEU A 317 30.56 12.61 -32.92
N GLN A 318 29.89 11.91 -33.82
CA GLN A 318 28.88 10.89 -33.48
C GLN A 318 29.47 9.75 -32.66
N VAL A 319 30.66 9.25 -33.02
CA VAL A 319 31.36 8.21 -32.24
C VAL A 319 31.75 8.74 -30.86
N ASN A 320 32.25 9.97 -30.77
CA ASN A 320 32.61 10.59 -29.49
C ASN A 320 31.37 10.88 -28.62
N VAL A 321 30.25 11.29 -29.20
CA VAL A 321 28.97 11.50 -28.52
C VAL A 321 28.39 10.16 -28.06
N ALA A 322 28.48 9.10 -28.86
CA ALA A 322 28.04 7.77 -28.48
C ALA A 322 28.92 7.18 -27.36
N ASN A 323 30.24 7.37 -27.43
CA ASN A 323 31.16 6.97 -26.36
C ASN A 323 30.92 7.79 -25.08
N TRP A 324 30.67 9.10 -25.20
CA TRP A 324 30.32 9.96 -24.07
C TRP A 324 28.99 9.53 -23.44
N ALA A 325 27.95 9.28 -24.26
CA ALA A 325 26.66 8.79 -23.79
C ALA A 325 26.77 7.41 -23.11
N HIS A 326 27.60 6.52 -23.64
CA HIS A 326 27.86 5.22 -23.03
C HIS A 326 28.55 5.36 -21.66
N SER A 327 29.60 6.17 -21.56
CA SER A 327 30.26 6.46 -20.27
C SER A 327 29.34 7.18 -19.28
N THR A 328 28.45 8.06 -19.76
CA THR A 328 27.45 8.72 -18.91
C THR A 328 26.42 7.72 -18.39
N MET A 329 25.94 6.81 -19.23
CA MET A 329 25.02 5.74 -18.80
C MET A 329 25.70 4.77 -17.82
N GLU A 330 26.97 4.43 -18.02
CA GLU A 330 27.72 3.61 -17.05
C GLU A 330 27.87 4.33 -15.71
N LEU A 331 28.12 5.65 -15.72
CA LEU A 331 28.16 6.48 -14.52
C LEU A 331 26.80 6.58 -13.81
N GLU A 332 25.70 6.70 -14.55
CA GLU A 332 24.34 6.72 -14.00
C GLU A 332 23.95 5.36 -13.41
N GLN A 333 24.27 4.25 -14.08
CA GLN A 333 24.06 2.89 -13.54
C GLN A 333 24.92 2.63 -12.30
N LEU A 334 26.15 3.15 -12.27
CA LEU A 334 26.97 3.15 -11.06
C LEU A 334 26.33 3.99 -9.96
N ALA A 335 25.78 5.16 -10.29
CA ALA A 335 25.13 6.03 -9.33
C ALA A 335 23.85 5.43 -8.75
N ASP A 336 23.03 4.75 -9.54
CA ASP A 336 21.80 4.08 -9.08
C ASP A 336 22.08 2.92 -8.13
N ARG A 337 23.20 2.19 -8.32
CA ARG A 337 23.68 1.19 -7.36
C ARG A 337 24.02 1.77 -5.99
N PHE A 338 24.30 3.08 -5.92
CA PHE A 338 24.56 3.83 -4.69
C PHE A 338 23.38 4.71 -4.27
N GLY A 339 22.18 4.50 -4.85
CA GLY A 339 20.95 5.23 -4.52
C GLY A 339 20.83 6.62 -5.15
N GLY A 340 21.53 6.84 -6.26
CA GLY A 340 21.48 8.04 -7.09
C GLY A 340 22.63 9.01 -6.84
N VAL A 341 22.84 9.93 -7.79
CA VAL A 341 23.96 10.89 -7.80
C VAL A 341 23.94 11.83 -6.57
N SER A 342 22.75 12.13 -6.04
CA SER A 342 22.58 12.95 -4.82
C SER A 342 23.14 12.25 -3.59
N GLN A 343 22.86 10.95 -3.42
CA GLN A 343 23.32 10.17 -2.28
C GLN A 343 24.84 9.91 -2.35
N LEU A 344 25.36 9.68 -3.55
CA LEU A 344 26.80 9.56 -3.83
C LEU A 344 27.55 10.86 -3.50
N ARG A 345 26.97 12.02 -3.84
CA ARG A 345 27.50 13.33 -3.47
C ARG A 345 27.54 13.52 -1.95
N THR A 346 26.49 13.13 -1.23
CA THR A 346 26.46 13.18 0.24
C THR A 346 27.52 12.28 0.86
N LEU A 347 27.72 11.06 0.33
CA LEU A 347 28.76 10.15 0.81
C LEU A 347 30.16 10.69 0.57
N LEU A 348 30.43 11.27 -0.61
CA LEU A 348 31.71 11.90 -0.92
C LEU A 348 31.99 13.10 0.00
N SER A 349 30.99 13.95 0.25
CA SER A 349 31.13 15.05 1.21
C SER A 349 31.40 14.54 2.63
N GLY A 350 30.74 13.46 3.06
CA GLY A 350 30.99 12.84 4.37
C GLY A 350 32.38 12.20 4.49
N LEU A 351 32.90 11.62 3.40
CA LEU A 351 34.27 11.10 3.35
C LEU A 351 35.31 12.22 3.37
N ASP A 352 35.05 13.33 2.67
CA ASP A 352 35.92 14.50 2.68
C ASP A 352 35.99 15.14 4.09
N GLU A 353 34.84 15.25 4.77
CA GLU A 353 34.78 15.74 6.16
C GLU A 353 35.52 14.81 7.14
N ARG A 354 35.37 13.49 6.99
CA ARG A 354 36.14 12.52 7.78
C ARG A 354 37.64 12.60 7.51
N THR A 355 38.05 12.84 6.26
CA THR A 355 39.45 12.99 5.89
C THR A 355 40.06 14.21 6.59
N ARG A 356 39.37 15.36 6.55
CA ARG A 356 39.79 16.57 7.28
C ARG A 356 39.87 16.35 8.79
N ASN A 357 38.92 15.62 9.37
CA ASN A 357 38.93 15.27 10.80
C ASN A 357 40.15 14.40 11.16
N VAL A 358 40.51 13.44 10.30
CA VAL A 358 41.71 12.61 10.50
C VAL A 358 42.98 13.45 10.40
N GLU A 359 43.08 14.35 9.44
CA GLU A 359 44.22 15.28 9.31
C GLU A 359 44.36 16.18 10.54
N GLN A 360 43.24 16.69 11.08
CA GLN A 360 43.24 17.50 12.29
C GLN A 360 43.69 16.70 13.53
N LEU A 361 43.22 15.46 13.67
CA LEU A 361 43.66 14.57 14.75
C LEU A 361 45.15 14.22 14.63
N GLN A 362 45.65 14.00 13.41
CA GLN A 362 47.08 13.78 13.18
C GLN A 362 47.92 14.99 13.62
N GLN A 363 47.47 16.22 13.33
CA GLN A 363 48.15 17.43 13.80
C GLN A 363 48.14 17.56 15.33
N GLN A 364 47.02 17.24 15.99
CA GLN A 364 46.94 17.26 17.46
C GLN A 364 47.88 16.24 18.10
N VAL A 365 47.94 15.02 17.55
CA VAL A 365 48.86 13.98 18.04
C VAL A 365 50.31 14.43 17.88
N GLN A 366 50.68 15.03 16.75
CA GLN A 366 52.03 15.58 16.54
C GLN A 366 52.36 16.68 17.56
N GLN A 367 51.43 17.58 17.86
CA GLN A 367 51.63 18.62 18.87
C GLN A 367 51.83 18.03 20.27
N LEU A 368 51.00 17.06 20.66
CA LEU A 368 51.16 16.37 21.95
C LEU A 368 52.48 15.61 22.05
N GLN A 369 52.92 14.96 20.96
CA GLN A 369 54.24 14.31 20.92
C GLN A 369 55.38 15.31 21.14
N GLN A 370 55.31 16.49 20.54
CA GLN A 370 56.30 17.56 20.78
C GLN A 370 56.26 18.07 22.21
N GLN A 371 55.08 18.25 22.81
CA GLN A 371 54.95 18.66 24.22
C GLN A 371 55.53 17.62 25.17
N VAL A 372 55.26 16.33 24.92
CA VAL A 372 55.83 15.22 25.71
C VAL A 372 57.35 15.22 25.60
N GLN A 373 57.92 15.39 24.39
CA GLN A 373 59.37 15.49 24.20
C GLN A 373 59.97 16.69 24.94
N GLN A 374 59.30 17.85 24.92
CA GLN A 374 59.76 19.04 25.65
C GLN A 374 59.72 18.84 27.17
N LEU A 375 58.70 18.16 27.70
CA LEU A 375 58.63 17.83 29.12
C LEU A 375 59.70 16.81 29.51
N GLN A 376 59.97 15.81 28.67
CA GLN A 376 61.05 14.83 28.87
C GLN A 376 62.45 15.46 28.83
N GLN A 377 62.65 16.56 28.11
CA GLN A 377 63.91 17.31 28.09
C GLN A 377 64.07 18.27 29.29
N ARG A 378 62.98 18.59 29.99
CA ARG A 378 62.97 19.48 31.16
C ARG A 378 62.99 18.74 32.50
N ALA A 379 62.66 17.45 32.49
CA ALA A 379 62.85 16.52 33.60
C ALA A 379 64.25 15.90 33.53
#